data_AF-A0A352IPZ1-F1
#
_entry.id   AF-A0A352IPZ1-F1
#
_cell.length_a   1.000
_cell.length_b   1.000
_cell.length_c   1.000
_cell.angle_alpha   90.00
_cell.angle_beta   90.00
_cell.angle_gamma   90.00
#
_symmetry.space_group_name_H-M   'P 1'
#
loop_
_entity.id
_entity.type
_entity.pdbx_description
1 polymer ?
#
loop_
_entity_poly.entity_id
_entity_poly.type
_entity_poly.pdbx_seq_one_letter_code
_entity_poly.pdbx_strand_id
1 'polypeptide(L)'
;MFEGRAEVEGDWLVKFSKSKYIEDAFHHGRLRISPASEYAKGSHLRAVKDLETARPYKLRAFAEAMRGETSVKFQGHTLPIEKGTVDLEFMMDDYFLFCTCTDISRRMPTDFEADAALIIKDKMAFIDRLRKAFAQQYPHWQFLEGNVYYYDPFNDIPKDMNQEFWKHISFSYQKEHR
;
A
#
# COMPACT_ATOMS: atom_id res chain seq x y z
N MET A 1 22.42 -11.18 -21.51
CA MET A 1 21.08 -11.68 -21.15
C MET A 1 21.18 -12.02 -19.68
N PHE A 2 20.55 -11.26 -18.77
CA PHE A 2 20.69 -11.56 -17.34
C PHE A 2 19.93 -12.85 -17.06
N GLU A 3 20.67 -13.89 -16.64
CA GLU A 3 20.12 -15.18 -16.25
C GLU A 3 19.09 -14.98 -15.13
N GLY A 4 17.96 -15.66 -15.26
CA GLY A 4 16.84 -15.54 -14.33
C GLY A 4 17.30 -15.78 -12.90
N ARG A 5 17.09 -14.79 -12.03
CA ARG A 5 17.19 -15.01 -10.58
C ARG A 5 16.21 -16.13 -10.22
N ALA A 6 16.70 -17.14 -9.51
CA ALA A 6 15.81 -18.03 -8.80
C ALA A 6 14.99 -17.19 -7.82
N GLU A 7 13.67 -17.21 -7.95
CA GLU A 7 12.77 -16.68 -6.93
C GLU A 7 13.00 -17.52 -5.68
N VAL A 8 13.60 -16.92 -4.65
CA VAL A 8 13.73 -17.55 -3.35
C VAL A 8 12.40 -17.31 -2.65
N GLU A 9 11.42 -18.17 -2.93
CA GLU A 9 10.22 -18.26 -2.10
C GLU A 9 10.66 -18.51 -0.67
N GLY A 10 10.45 -17.55 0.20
CA GLY A 10 10.71 -17.73 1.61
C GLY A 10 9.87 -16.78 2.44
N ASP A 11 9.68 -17.18 3.69
CA ASP A 11 8.88 -16.46 4.68
C ASP A 11 9.67 -15.29 5.30
N TRP A 12 10.18 -14.41 4.44
CA TRP A 12 11.02 -13.28 4.82
C TRP A 12 10.44 -11.95 4.34
N LEU A 13 10.74 -10.90 5.08
CA LEU A 13 10.36 -9.52 4.77
C LEU A 13 11.61 -8.66 4.64
N VAL A 14 11.52 -7.61 3.84
CA VAL A 14 12.60 -6.64 3.65
C VAL A 14 12.11 -5.24 3.91
N LYS A 15 12.82 -4.50 4.77
CA LYS A 15 12.60 -3.07 4.94
C LYS A 15 13.77 -2.29 4.34
N PHE A 16 13.50 -1.52 3.30
CA PHE A 16 14.46 -0.55 2.74
C PHE A 16 14.31 0.79 3.48
N SER A 17 15.41 1.33 4.00
CA SER A 17 15.41 2.64 4.64
C SER A 17 16.82 3.24 4.76
N LYS A 18 16.93 4.38 5.44
CA LYS A 18 18.23 4.96 5.79
C LYS A 18 18.94 4.09 6.84
N SER A 19 20.26 3.92 6.73
CA SER A 19 21.10 3.09 7.61
C SER A 19 20.85 3.35 9.09
N LYS A 20 20.78 4.62 9.49
CA LYS A 20 20.49 5.00 10.89
C LYS A 20 19.21 4.37 11.45
N TYR A 21 18.15 4.27 10.64
CA TYR A 21 16.88 3.68 11.07
C TYR A 21 16.94 2.15 11.05
N ILE A 22 17.70 1.57 10.11
CA ILE A 22 17.90 0.13 10.02
C ILE A 22 18.76 -0.37 11.18
N GLU A 23 19.81 0.35 11.55
CA GLU A 23 20.67 0.04 12.70
C GLU A 23 19.88 0.09 14.01
N ASP A 24 19.05 1.13 14.22
CA ASP A 24 18.16 1.23 15.38
C ASP A 24 17.17 0.05 15.44
N ALA A 25 16.58 -0.32 14.30
CA ALA A 25 15.67 -1.46 14.21
C ALA A 25 16.39 -2.78 14.51
N PHE A 26 17.60 -2.96 13.96
CA PHE A 26 18.37 -4.20 14.07
C PHE A 26 18.94 -4.42 15.47
N HIS A 27 19.54 -3.39 16.08
CA HIS A 27 20.20 -3.50 17.38
C HIS A 27 19.26 -3.33 18.57
N HIS A 28 18.18 -2.55 18.40
CA HIS A 28 17.32 -2.16 19.52
C HIS A 28 15.84 -2.53 19.33
N GLY A 29 15.46 -3.10 18.17
CA GLY A 29 14.06 -3.40 17.87
C GLY A 29 13.18 -2.16 17.73
N ARG A 30 13.78 -0.97 17.51
CA ARG A 30 13.05 0.30 17.40
C ARG A 30 12.57 0.50 15.98
N LEU A 31 11.26 0.32 15.77
CA LEU A 31 10.63 0.47 14.46
C LEU A 31 9.92 1.82 14.37
N ARG A 32 10.02 2.45 13.20
CA ARG A 32 9.28 3.67 12.89
C ARG A 32 8.03 3.33 12.10
N ILE A 33 6.89 3.79 12.59
CA ILE A 33 5.62 3.83 11.87
C ILE A 33 5.28 5.28 11.54
N SER A 34 4.51 5.49 10.47
CA SER A 34 4.07 6.82 10.05
C SER A 34 2.56 6.78 9.76
N PRO A 35 1.84 7.90 9.97
CA PRO A 35 0.45 7.98 9.55
C PRO A 35 0.35 7.92 8.02
N ALA A 36 -0.74 7.34 7.52
CA ALA A 36 -1.04 7.19 6.09
C ALA A 36 -1.03 8.55 5.40
N SER A 37 -1.55 9.58 6.06
CA SER A 37 -1.55 10.97 5.57
C SER A 37 -0.14 11.56 5.32
N GLU A 38 0.90 11.06 5.98
CA GLU A 38 2.29 11.52 5.74
C GLU A 38 2.71 11.24 4.30
N TYR A 39 2.33 10.08 3.77
CA TYR A 39 2.72 9.61 2.44
C TYR A 39 2.10 10.42 1.31
N ALA A 40 1.02 11.15 1.57
CA ALA A 40 0.40 12.06 0.60
C ALA A 40 1.20 13.37 0.40
N LYS A 41 2.13 13.70 1.30
CA LYS A 41 2.85 14.99 1.28
C LYS A 41 3.76 15.13 0.05
N GLY A 42 3.75 16.32 -0.55
CA GLY A 42 4.48 16.63 -1.78
C GLY A 42 6.01 16.57 -1.68
N SER A 43 6.57 16.46 -0.48
CA SER A 43 8.01 16.29 -0.22
C SER A 43 8.52 14.86 -0.48
N HIS A 44 7.62 13.89 -0.69
CA HIS A 44 8.00 12.51 -0.95
C HIS A 44 8.29 12.24 -2.43
N LEU A 45 9.22 11.30 -2.67
CA LEU A 45 9.51 10.78 -4.00
C LEU A 45 8.27 10.16 -4.62
N ARG A 46 8.18 10.17 -5.94
CA ARG A 46 7.04 9.58 -6.69
C ARG A 46 6.71 8.14 -6.28
N ALA A 47 7.71 7.34 -5.91
CA ALA A 47 7.52 5.94 -5.48
C ALA A 47 6.97 5.80 -4.05
N VAL A 48 7.12 6.83 -3.22
CA VAL A 48 6.65 6.89 -1.83
C VAL A 48 5.34 7.69 -1.73
N LYS A 49 5.14 8.63 -2.64
CA LYS A 49 3.97 9.48 -2.70
C LYS A 49 2.76 8.66 -3.10
N ASP A 50 1.93 8.35 -2.13
CA ASP A 50 0.68 7.63 -2.32
C ASP A 50 -0.44 8.27 -1.50
N LEU A 51 -1.65 8.23 -2.04
CA LEU A 51 -2.85 8.68 -1.35
C LEU A 51 -3.37 7.53 -0.50
N GLU A 52 -2.65 7.19 0.56
CA GLU A 52 -2.97 6.03 1.40
C GLU A 52 -4.35 6.10 2.06
N THR A 53 -4.96 7.28 2.20
CA THR A 53 -6.31 7.48 2.76
C THR A 53 -7.42 7.61 1.71
N ALA A 54 -7.10 7.58 0.41
CA ALA A 54 -8.09 7.70 -0.66
C ALA A 54 -7.83 6.68 -1.78
N ARG A 55 -8.88 6.07 -2.31
CA ARG A 55 -8.78 5.13 -3.42
C ARG A 55 -9.62 5.64 -4.58
N PRO A 56 -8.98 6.20 -5.63
CA PRO A 56 -9.71 6.59 -6.84
C PRO A 56 -10.07 5.35 -7.66
N TYR A 57 -11.30 5.33 -8.17
CA TYR A 57 -11.87 4.34 -9.06
C TYR A 57 -12.52 5.04 -10.26
N LYS A 58 -12.54 4.35 -11.40
CA LYS A 58 -13.13 4.83 -12.66
C LYS A 58 -14.09 3.79 -13.19
N LEU A 59 -15.37 3.93 -12.86
CA LEU A 59 -16.41 3.03 -13.34
C LEU A 59 -16.69 3.27 -14.81
N ARG A 60 -16.72 2.20 -15.60
CA ARG A 60 -17.04 2.28 -17.03
C ARG A 60 -18.52 2.55 -17.20
N ALA A 61 -18.85 3.64 -17.91
CA ALA A 61 -20.22 4.04 -18.26
C ALA A 61 -20.37 4.15 -19.79
N PHE A 62 -19.72 3.23 -20.54
CA PHE A 62 -19.73 3.25 -22.00
C PHE A 62 -21.12 3.05 -22.59
N ALA A 63 -21.96 2.21 -21.95
CA ALA A 63 -23.29 1.93 -22.45
C ALA A 63 -24.19 3.18 -22.34
N GLU A 64 -24.09 3.88 -21.23
CA GLU A 64 -24.79 5.13 -20.91
C GLU A 64 -24.31 6.25 -21.84
N ALA A 65 -22.99 6.40 -21.99
CA ALA A 65 -22.40 7.38 -22.91
C ALA A 65 -22.82 7.15 -24.37
N MET A 66 -22.89 5.88 -24.82
CA MET A 66 -23.36 5.53 -26.16
C MET A 66 -24.85 5.81 -26.38
N ARG A 67 -25.66 5.82 -25.31
CA ARG A 67 -27.07 6.25 -25.33
C ARG A 67 -27.24 7.77 -25.28
N GLY A 68 -26.13 8.52 -25.22
CA GLY A 68 -26.14 9.99 -25.11
C GLY A 68 -26.41 10.50 -23.70
N GLU A 69 -26.36 9.63 -22.69
CA GLU A 69 -26.50 10.03 -21.29
C GLU A 69 -25.24 10.76 -20.84
N THR A 70 -25.41 11.86 -20.10
CA THR A 70 -24.32 12.66 -19.55
C THR A 70 -24.10 12.40 -18.05
N SER A 71 -24.95 11.57 -17.43
CA SER A 71 -24.87 11.26 -16.01
C SER A 71 -25.48 9.89 -15.69
N VAL A 72 -24.97 9.24 -14.63
CA VAL A 72 -25.50 7.98 -14.09
C VAL A 72 -26.05 8.24 -12.69
N LYS A 73 -27.18 7.61 -12.34
CA LYS A 73 -27.65 7.55 -10.96
C LYS A 73 -26.99 6.38 -10.23
N PHE A 74 -26.15 6.66 -9.25
CA PHE A 74 -25.51 5.65 -8.40
C PHE A 74 -25.81 5.95 -6.93
N GLN A 75 -26.39 4.98 -6.22
CA GLN A 75 -26.78 5.10 -4.81
C GLN A 75 -27.57 6.39 -4.47
N GLY A 76 -28.45 6.84 -5.37
CA GLY A 76 -29.26 8.06 -5.19
C GLY A 76 -28.56 9.37 -5.57
N HIS A 77 -27.27 9.33 -5.93
CA HIS A 77 -26.51 10.47 -6.42
C HIS A 77 -26.43 10.47 -7.95
N THR A 78 -26.51 11.65 -8.56
CA THR A 78 -26.28 11.84 -10.00
C THR A 78 -24.81 12.16 -10.22
N LEU A 79 -24.09 11.24 -10.86
CA LEU A 79 -22.66 11.38 -11.15
C LEU A 79 -22.44 11.69 -12.63
N PRO A 80 -21.61 12.67 -12.98
CA PRO A 80 -21.33 13.00 -14.37
C PRO A 80 -20.55 11.88 -15.05
N ILE A 81 -20.85 11.63 -16.33
CA ILE A 81 -20.05 10.76 -17.18
C ILE A 81 -19.02 11.63 -17.89
N GLU A 82 -17.75 11.45 -17.56
CA GLU A 82 -16.64 12.13 -18.20
C GLU A 82 -15.87 11.13 -19.07
N LYS A 83 -15.87 11.36 -20.39
CA LYS A 83 -15.14 10.52 -21.36
C LYS A 83 -15.48 9.01 -21.26
N GLY A 84 -16.72 8.69 -20.92
CA GLY A 84 -17.20 7.30 -20.80
C GLY A 84 -16.90 6.63 -19.45
N THR A 85 -16.41 7.39 -18.47
CA THR A 85 -16.19 6.90 -17.10
C THR A 85 -16.87 7.78 -16.06
N VAL A 86 -17.19 7.20 -14.92
CA VAL A 86 -17.62 7.89 -13.70
C VAL A 86 -16.51 7.75 -12.67
N ASP A 87 -15.99 8.88 -12.19
CA ASP A 87 -14.95 8.91 -11.18
C ASP A 87 -15.58 8.75 -9.79
N LEU A 88 -15.03 7.83 -9.00
CA LEU A 88 -15.40 7.57 -7.61
C LEU A 88 -14.16 7.61 -6.74
N GLU A 89 -14.32 8.05 -5.49
CA GLU A 89 -13.24 8.03 -4.51
C GLU A 89 -13.74 7.40 -3.23
N PHE A 90 -13.03 6.37 -2.77
CA PHE A 90 -13.29 5.75 -1.47
C PHE A 90 -12.35 6.36 -0.44
N MET A 91 -12.91 7.00 0.57
CA MET A 91 -12.16 7.67 1.64
C MET A 91 -12.02 6.75 2.85
N MET A 92 -10.83 6.76 3.45
CA MET A 92 -10.51 6.02 4.66
C MET A 92 -10.04 6.97 5.75
N ASP A 93 -10.25 6.56 7.00
CA ASP A 93 -9.66 7.22 8.15
C ASP A 93 -8.13 7.09 8.12
N ASP A 94 -7.44 8.00 8.80
CA ASP A 94 -5.98 7.95 8.89
C ASP A 94 -5.54 6.82 9.83
N TYR A 95 -4.52 6.07 9.42
CA TYR A 95 -3.98 4.92 10.15
C TYR A 95 -2.46 4.93 10.14
N PHE A 96 -1.84 4.26 11.10
CA PHE A 96 -0.40 4.08 11.11
C PHE A 96 -0.01 2.82 10.34
N LEU A 97 1.05 2.93 9.54
CA LEU A 97 1.49 1.82 8.71
C LEU A 97 2.99 1.56 8.83
N PHE A 98 3.34 0.27 8.72
CA PHE A 98 4.70 -0.23 8.66
C PHE A 98 4.86 -1.08 7.40
N CYS A 99 5.31 -0.48 6.30
CA CYS A 99 5.51 -1.25 5.06
C CYS A 99 6.80 -2.05 5.08
N THR A 100 6.75 -3.28 4.59
CA THR A 100 7.91 -4.06 4.14
C THR A 100 7.67 -4.55 2.71
N CYS A 101 8.69 -5.15 2.10
CA CYS A 101 8.61 -5.80 0.79
C CYS A 101 8.80 -7.30 0.97
N THR A 102 8.09 -8.11 0.20
CA THR A 102 8.26 -9.57 0.16
C THR A 102 9.31 -10.03 -0.86
N ASP A 103 9.97 -9.09 -1.55
CA ASP A 103 10.98 -9.39 -2.58
C ASP A 103 12.14 -8.37 -2.58
N ILE A 104 13.34 -8.80 -2.99
CA ILE A 104 14.53 -7.94 -3.16
C ILE A 104 14.63 -7.50 -4.60
N SER A 105 13.99 -6.36 -4.88
CA SER A 105 14.16 -5.67 -6.15
C SER A 105 15.31 -4.66 -6.11
N ARG A 106 16.13 -4.66 -7.17
CA ARG A 106 17.25 -3.70 -7.35
C ARG A 106 16.79 -2.25 -7.46
N ARG A 107 15.50 -2.03 -7.73
CA ARG A 107 14.89 -0.71 -7.85
C ARG A 107 14.55 -0.09 -6.49
N MET A 108 14.30 -0.90 -5.46
CA MET A 108 13.84 -0.43 -4.15
C MET A 108 14.81 0.56 -3.49
N PRO A 109 16.14 0.33 -3.49
CA PRO A 109 17.07 1.30 -2.90
C PRO A 109 16.97 2.69 -3.53
N THR A 110 16.85 2.76 -4.85
CA THR A 110 16.71 4.05 -5.56
C THR A 110 15.35 4.70 -5.30
N ASP A 111 14.28 3.93 -5.42
CA ASP A 111 12.90 4.43 -5.27
C ASP A 111 12.59 4.94 -3.86
N PHE A 112 13.23 4.35 -2.83
CA PHE A 112 13.09 4.74 -1.43
C PHE A 112 14.25 5.62 -0.91
N GLU A 113 15.22 5.97 -1.77
CA GLU A 113 16.50 6.56 -1.36
C GLU A 113 17.14 5.82 -0.17
N ALA A 114 17.01 4.50 -0.12
CA ALA A 114 17.56 3.67 0.93
C ALA A 114 19.02 3.34 0.65
N ASP A 115 19.85 3.49 1.68
CA ASP A 115 21.26 3.05 1.71
C ASP A 115 21.44 1.77 2.55
N ALA A 116 20.37 1.28 3.19
CA ALA A 116 20.36 0.02 3.92
C ALA A 116 19.05 -0.77 3.75
N ALA A 117 19.13 -2.08 4.02
CA ALA A 117 17.99 -2.98 4.05
C ALA A 117 18.05 -3.87 5.30
N LEU A 118 16.91 -3.99 6.00
CA LEU A 118 16.72 -4.98 7.06
C LEU A 118 16.04 -6.20 6.47
N ILE A 119 16.65 -7.38 6.62
CA ILE A 119 16.06 -8.66 6.22
C ILE A 119 15.53 -9.37 7.47
N ILE A 120 14.22 -9.54 7.53
CA ILE A 120 13.51 -10.27 8.57
C ILE A 120 13.33 -11.69 8.03
N LYS A 121 14.05 -12.65 8.60
CA LYS A 121 14.11 -14.04 8.08
C LYS A 121 12.93 -14.92 8.48
N ASP A 122 12.26 -14.56 9.57
CA ASP A 122 11.12 -15.28 10.13
C ASP A 122 9.98 -14.27 10.28
N LYS A 123 9.16 -14.17 9.23
CA LYS A 123 8.02 -13.25 9.17
C LYS A 123 7.07 -13.53 10.33
N MET A 124 6.71 -14.79 10.54
CA MET A 124 5.73 -15.17 11.56
C MET A 124 6.17 -14.75 12.96
N ALA A 125 7.40 -15.07 13.36
CA ALA A 125 7.91 -14.70 14.68
C ALA A 125 8.04 -13.17 14.84
N PHE A 126 8.41 -12.46 13.78
CA PHE A 126 8.48 -11.00 13.81
C PHE A 126 7.11 -10.37 14.01
N ILE A 127 6.11 -10.77 13.21
CA ILE A 127 4.74 -10.24 13.29
C ILE A 127 4.10 -10.59 14.64
N ASP A 128 4.31 -11.80 15.16
CA ASP A 128 3.78 -12.17 16.48
C ASP A 128 4.36 -11.31 17.61
N ARG A 129 5.68 -11.03 17.59
CA ARG A 129 6.32 -10.13 18.55
C ARG A 129 5.80 -8.70 18.43
N LEU A 130 5.64 -8.22 17.20
CA LEU A 130 5.11 -6.88 16.93
C LEU A 130 3.68 -6.74 17.45
N ARG A 131 2.80 -7.68 17.09
CA ARG A 131 1.40 -7.72 17.54
C ARG A 131 1.29 -7.73 19.06
N LYS A 132 2.10 -8.55 19.75
CA LYS A 132 2.14 -8.60 21.22
C LYS A 132 2.57 -7.27 21.83
N ALA A 133 3.61 -6.64 21.30
CA ALA A 133 4.07 -5.33 21.76
C ALA A 133 3.01 -4.24 21.57
N PHE A 134 2.35 -4.20 20.40
CA PHE A 134 1.27 -3.26 20.13
C PHE A 134 0.06 -3.50 21.03
N ALA A 135 -0.37 -4.74 21.23
CA ALA A 135 -1.50 -5.05 22.10
C ALA A 135 -1.26 -4.63 23.56
N GLN A 136 -0.01 -4.68 24.03
CA GLN A 136 0.36 -4.24 25.37
C GLN A 136 0.34 -2.72 25.51
N GLN A 137 0.84 -1.99 24.51
CA GLN A 137 0.98 -0.53 24.57
C GLN A 137 -0.28 0.21 24.11
N TYR A 138 -1.06 -0.39 23.22
CA TYR A 138 -2.20 0.19 22.52
C TYR A 138 -3.38 -0.79 22.47
N PRO A 139 -3.96 -1.19 23.61
CA PRO A 139 -4.95 -2.27 23.69
C PRO A 139 -6.27 -1.99 22.95
N HIS A 140 -6.57 -0.72 22.66
CA HIS A 140 -7.77 -0.29 21.94
C HIS A 140 -7.54 -0.09 20.45
N TRP A 141 -6.31 -0.29 19.96
CA TRP A 141 -5.98 -0.16 18.55
C TRP A 141 -6.11 -1.51 17.87
N GLN A 142 -6.58 -1.49 16.62
CA GLN A 142 -6.63 -2.67 15.79
C GLN A 142 -5.27 -2.89 15.12
N PHE A 143 -4.70 -4.08 15.29
CA PHE A 143 -3.51 -4.50 14.56
C PHE A 143 -3.94 -5.26 13.31
N LEU A 144 -3.59 -4.72 12.14
CA LEU A 144 -3.85 -5.32 10.84
C LEU A 144 -2.51 -5.78 10.24
N GLU A 145 -2.51 -6.96 9.62
CA GLU A 145 -1.35 -7.48 8.86
C GLU A 145 -1.82 -8.19 7.59
N GLY A 146 -1.09 -8.01 6.50
CA GLY A 146 -1.45 -8.58 5.22
C GLY A 146 -0.58 -8.14 4.05
N ASN A 147 -0.60 -8.95 2.99
CA ASN A 147 -0.02 -8.56 1.72
C ASN A 147 -0.90 -7.51 1.04
N VAL A 148 -0.28 -6.53 0.40
CA VAL A 148 -1.01 -5.50 -0.34
C VAL A 148 -1.60 -6.09 -1.62
N TYR A 149 -2.90 -5.87 -1.81
CA TYR A 149 -3.60 -6.12 -3.07
C TYR A 149 -3.45 -4.91 -3.99
N TYR A 150 -3.01 -5.16 -5.21
CA TYR A 150 -2.79 -4.11 -6.20
C TYR A 150 -3.99 -4.01 -7.13
N TYR A 151 -4.82 -2.99 -6.90
CA TYR A 151 -6.06 -2.82 -7.63
C TYR A 151 -5.88 -1.97 -8.88
N ASP A 152 -6.65 -2.29 -9.91
CA ASP A 152 -6.81 -1.52 -11.13
C ASP A 152 -8.06 -0.63 -11.01
N PRO A 153 -7.91 0.71 -10.99
CA PRO A 153 -9.03 1.63 -10.87
C PRO A 153 -10.14 1.45 -11.91
N PHE A 154 -9.86 0.86 -13.07
CA PHE A 154 -10.81 0.70 -14.17
C PHE A 154 -11.55 -0.64 -14.18
N ASN A 155 -11.01 -1.64 -13.46
CA ASN A 155 -11.50 -3.02 -13.51
C ASN A 155 -11.94 -3.53 -12.14
N ASP A 156 -11.31 -3.06 -11.07
CA ASP A 156 -11.72 -3.38 -9.70
C ASP A 156 -12.82 -2.42 -9.23
N ILE A 157 -13.67 -2.94 -8.35
CA ILE A 157 -14.76 -2.21 -7.71
C ILE A 157 -14.45 -2.17 -6.21
N PRO A 158 -14.63 -1.01 -5.54
CA PRO A 158 -14.42 -0.92 -4.10
C PRO A 158 -15.28 -1.94 -3.37
N LYS A 159 -14.66 -2.68 -2.45
CA LYS A 159 -15.32 -3.61 -1.53
C LYS A 159 -15.08 -3.11 -0.10
N ASP A 160 -16.07 -3.22 0.77
CA ASP A 160 -16.02 -2.63 2.12
C ASP A 160 -14.94 -3.18 3.05
N MET A 161 -14.30 -4.31 2.73
CA MET A 161 -13.33 -4.96 3.62
C MET A 161 -11.88 -4.69 3.19
N ASN A 162 -11.04 -4.32 4.16
CA ASN A 162 -9.57 -4.32 4.10
C ASN A 162 -8.93 -3.35 3.08
N GLN A 163 -9.56 -2.19 2.81
CA GLN A 163 -9.04 -1.18 1.87
C GLN A 163 -7.67 -0.60 2.29
N GLU A 164 -7.28 -0.74 3.56
CA GLU A 164 -5.94 -0.44 4.08
C GLU A 164 -4.84 -1.29 3.43
N PHE A 165 -5.21 -2.42 2.81
CA PHE A 165 -4.30 -3.28 2.06
C PHE A 165 -4.42 -3.10 0.56
N TRP A 166 -5.23 -2.16 0.08
CA TRP A 166 -5.36 -1.91 -1.34
C TRP A 166 -4.41 -0.80 -1.74
N LYS A 167 -3.69 -0.99 -2.84
CA LYS A 167 -2.76 0.00 -3.38
C LYS A 167 -2.90 0.07 -4.88
N HIS A 168 -2.68 1.24 -5.46
CA HIS A 168 -2.80 1.42 -6.89
C HIS A 168 -1.80 0.51 -7.65
N ILE A 169 -2.24 -0.13 -8.73
CA ILE A 169 -1.45 -1.11 -9.51
C ILE A 169 -0.10 -0.58 -10.01
N SER A 170 0.06 0.74 -10.15
CA SER A 170 1.35 1.37 -10.49
C SER A 170 2.47 1.05 -9.49
N PHE A 171 2.14 0.66 -8.27
CA PHE A 171 3.07 0.29 -7.21
C PHE A 171 3.26 -1.24 -7.06
N SER A 172 2.67 -2.05 -7.94
CA SER A 172 2.71 -3.53 -7.87
C SER A 172 4.12 -4.13 -7.84
N TYR A 173 5.09 -3.41 -8.38
CA TYR A 173 6.50 -3.80 -8.38
C TYR A 173 7.15 -3.73 -6.98
N GLN A 174 6.52 -3.07 -6.00
CA GLN A 174 7.03 -2.95 -4.63
C GLN A 174 6.80 -4.22 -3.80
N LYS A 175 5.83 -5.06 -4.19
CA LYS A 175 5.47 -6.31 -3.50
C LYS A 175 5.34 -6.11 -1.99
N GLU A 176 4.49 -5.16 -1.63
CA GLU A 176 4.39 -4.62 -0.29
C GLU A 176 3.62 -5.56 0.65
N HIS A 177 4.11 -5.63 1.87
CA HIS A 177 3.48 -6.27 3.02
C HIS A 177 3.31 -5.22 4.11
N ARG A 178 2.14 -5.20 4.75
CA ARG A 178 1.76 -4.28 5.82
C ARG A 178 1.52 -5.06 7.10
#